data_AF-A0A7D9J8M3-F1
#
_entry.id   AF-A0A7D9J8M3-F1
#
_cell.length_a   1.000
_cell.length_b   1.000
_cell.length_c   1.000
_cell.angle_alpha   90.00
_cell.angle_beta   90.00
_cell.angle_gamma   90.00
#
_symmetry.space_group_name_H-M   'P 1'
#
loop_
_entity.id
_entity.type
_entity.pdbx_description
1 polymer ?
#
loop_
_entity_poly.entity_id
_entity_poly.type
_entity_poly.pdbx_seq_one_letter_code
_entity_poly.pdbx_strand_id
1 'polypeptide(L)'
;MCETRKSTLRYEHNSNLNYIDNQQDRLVPAIRGFKIASLNITSLPKHIDELRICMNDKEIDVLAINETRMDDSVPIESIAIQGYNWISKNRNRSGGGIGFFIRDSINFRPRTDLNNHDIEILTIQISKHNVKPFLITTWYRPPNDPIDTLIDLRT
;
A
#
# COMPACT_ATOMS: atom_id res chain seq x y z
N MET A 1 76.74 -3.59 5.63
CA MET A 1 76.49 -2.14 5.80
C MET A 1 75.30 -1.79 4.92
N CYS A 2 74.26 -1.22 5.53
CA CYS A 2 73.00 -0.71 4.95
C CYS A 2 71.90 -1.70 4.50
N GLU A 3 70.91 -1.88 5.38
CA GLU A 3 69.51 -2.26 5.08
C GLU A 3 68.84 -1.22 4.18
N THR A 4 67.84 -1.61 3.38
CA THR A 4 66.52 -0.94 3.39
C THR A 4 65.43 -1.92 2.97
N ARG A 5 64.42 -2.02 3.84
CA ARG A 5 63.28 -2.94 3.82
C ARG A 5 62.27 -2.55 2.73
N LYS A 6 61.77 -3.53 1.97
CA LYS A 6 60.44 -3.48 1.34
C LYS A 6 59.60 -4.59 1.98
N SER A 7 58.73 -4.21 2.92
CA SER A 7 57.74 -5.10 3.50
C SER A 7 56.59 -5.30 2.52
N THR A 8 56.44 -6.51 2.00
CA THR A 8 55.26 -6.99 1.27
C THR A 8 54.07 -6.99 2.23
N LEU A 9 53.07 -6.12 1.99
CA LEU A 9 51.78 -6.20 2.69
C LEU A 9 51.05 -7.45 2.18
N ARG A 10 50.95 -8.47 3.05
CA ARG A 10 50.03 -9.59 2.87
C ARG A 10 48.63 -9.10 3.21
N TYR A 11 47.72 -9.15 2.25
CA TYR A 11 46.29 -9.01 2.51
C TYR A 11 45.82 -10.25 3.26
N GLU A 12 45.59 -10.12 4.57
CA GLU A 12 44.90 -11.14 5.35
C GLU A 12 43.39 -10.99 5.16
N HIS A 13 42.78 -12.06 4.67
CA HIS A 13 41.36 -12.24 4.47
C HIS A 13 40.65 -12.23 5.83
N ASN A 14 39.99 -11.12 6.16
CA ASN A 14 39.20 -11.01 7.38
C ASN A 14 37.75 -11.38 7.07
N SER A 15 37.41 -12.67 7.19
CA SER A 15 36.09 -13.25 6.98
C SER A 15 35.12 -13.00 8.16
N ASN A 16 35.21 -11.84 8.81
CA ASN A 16 34.43 -11.49 10.01
C ASN A 16 33.65 -10.18 9.86
N LEU A 17 33.07 -9.95 8.69
CA LEU A 17 31.87 -9.14 8.60
C LEU A 17 30.71 -10.10 8.41
N ASN A 18 30.31 -10.71 9.53
CA ASN A 18 28.90 -11.02 9.75
C ASN A 18 28.16 -9.72 9.47
N TYR A 19 27.56 -9.62 8.28
CA TYR A 19 26.68 -8.54 7.90
C TYR A 19 25.45 -8.66 8.78
N ILE A 20 25.56 -8.06 9.95
CA ILE A 20 24.48 -7.79 10.87
C ILE A 20 23.48 -6.95 10.08
N ASP A 21 22.24 -7.42 10.09
CA ASP A 21 21.03 -6.77 9.59
C ASP A 21 20.61 -7.03 8.13
N ASN A 22 20.13 -8.26 7.88
CA ASN A 22 19.12 -8.54 6.84
C ASN A 22 17.82 -9.01 7.53
N GLN A 23 17.43 -8.33 8.60
CA GLN A 23 16.08 -8.37 9.15
C GLN A 23 15.47 -6.98 8.97
N GLN A 24 15.52 -6.44 7.75
CA GLN A 24 14.70 -5.29 7.42
C GLN A 24 13.24 -5.76 7.40
N ASP A 25 12.65 -5.68 8.59
CA ASP A 25 11.26 -5.74 8.96
C ASP A 25 10.33 -6.10 7.80
N ARG A 26 9.95 -7.38 7.71
CA ARG A 26 8.70 -7.68 7.03
C ARG A 26 7.60 -6.90 7.76
N LEU A 27 7.12 -5.82 7.14
CA LEU A 27 6.00 -5.02 7.63
C LEU A 27 4.74 -5.86 7.93
N VAL A 28 4.69 -7.08 7.40
CA VAL A 28 3.66 -8.08 7.70
C VAL A 28 4.34 -9.42 8.02
N PRO A 29 4.07 -10.05 9.18
CA PRO A 29 4.58 -11.37 9.50
C PRO A 29 4.28 -12.41 8.41
N ALA A 30 5.11 -13.45 8.30
CA ALA A 30 4.92 -14.59 7.38
C ALA A 30 3.76 -15.51 7.78
N ILE A 31 2.63 -14.93 8.17
CA ILE A 31 1.41 -15.63 8.54
C ILE A 31 0.62 -15.91 7.26
N ARG A 32 0.19 -17.15 7.08
CA ARG A 32 -0.74 -17.53 6.01
C ARG A 32 -2.09 -16.89 6.31
N GLY A 33 -2.65 -16.17 5.35
CA GLY A 33 -3.93 -15.50 5.55
C GLY A 33 -4.23 -14.52 4.44
N PHE A 34 -5.43 -13.94 4.51
CA PHE A 34 -5.84 -12.85 3.64
C PHE A 34 -5.28 -11.53 4.22
N LYS A 35 -4.37 -10.88 3.50
CA LYS A 35 -3.55 -9.77 3.99
C LYS A 35 -4.11 -8.43 3.52
N ILE A 36 -4.58 -7.62 4.47
CA ILE A 36 -5.14 -6.29 4.21
C ILE A 36 -4.22 -5.25 4.86
N ALA A 37 -3.94 -4.17 4.14
CA ALA A 37 -3.21 -3.03 4.66
C ALA A 37 -3.92 -1.73 4.30
N SER A 38 -3.66 -0.66 5.06
CA SER A 38 -4.13 0.69 4.74
C SER A 38 -2.99 1.70 4.87
N LEU A 39 -2.96 2.68 3.97
CA LEU A 39 -1.95 3.72 3.93
C LEU A 39 -2.60 5.06 3.59
N ASN A 40 -2.39 6.06 4.44
CA ASN A 40 -2.58 7.45 4.03
C ASN A 40 -1.31 7.88 3.29
N ILE A 41 -1.40 7.99 1.96
CA ILE A 41 -0.23 8.29 1.12
C ILE A 41 -0.02 9.79 0.92
N THR A 42 -1.03 10.62 1.23
CA THR A 42 -1.04 12.07 1.05
C THR A 42 -0.95 12.56 -0.42
N SER A 43 -0.32 11.81 -1.32
CA SER A 43 -0.38 12.03 -2.77
C SER A 43 0.12 10.78 -3.51
N LEU A 44 -0.79 10.04 -4.14
CA LEU A 44 -0.45 8.81 -4.86
C LEU A 44 0.49 9.06 -6.05
N PRO A 45 0.25 10.04 -6.94
CA PRO A 45 1.14 10.26 -8.09
C PRO A 45 2.56 10.65 -7.68
N LYS A 46 2.72 11.32 -6.53
CA LYS A 46 4.03 11.74 -6.01
C LYS A 46 4.84 10.57 -5.44
N HIS A 47 4.15 9.56 -4.90
CA HIS A 47 4.77 8.49 -4.11
C HIS A 47 4.61 7.10 -4.73
N ILE A 48 4.23 7.04 -6.02
CA ILE A 48 3.92 5.78 -6.69
C ILE A 48 5.17 4.89 -6.83
N ASP A 49 6.34 5.46 -7.08
CA ASP A 49 7.56 4.68 -7.29
C ASP A 49 8.04 4.04 -5.99
N GLU A 50 8.00 4.78 -4.87
CA GLU A 50 8.28 4.25 -3.54
C GLU A 50 7.24 3.20 -3.15
N LEU A 51 5.97 3.40 -3.52
CA LEU A 51 4.92 2.42 -3.27
C LEU A 51 5.17 1.12 -4.07
N ARG A 52 5.57 1.21 -5.34
CA ARG A 52 5.94 0.05 -6.18
C ARG A 52 7.08 -0.74 -5.55
N ILE A 53 8.15 -0.06 -5.14
CA ILE A 53 9.30 -0.67 -4.45
C ILE A 53 8.83 -1.35 -3.15
N CYS A 54 8.00 -0.66 -2.37
CA CYS A 54 7.45 -1.18 -1.13
C CYS A 54 6.61 -2.44 -1.37
N MET A 55 5.83 -2.49 -2.45
CA MET A 55 4.92 -3.60 -2.75
C MET A 55 5.60 -4.80 -3.42
N ASN A 56 6.79 -4.63 -4.02
CA ASN A 56 7.47 -5.67 -4.82
C ASN A 56 7.61 -7.01 -4.09
N ASP A 57 8.00 -6.97 -2.80
CA ASP A 57 8.25 -8.17 -2.00
C ASP A 57 7.12 -8.48 -1.01
N LYS A 58 6.00 -7.74 -1.10
CA LYS A 58 4.87 -7.85 -0.17
C LYS A 58 3.71 -8.61 -0.78
N GLU A 59 3.28 -9.65 -0.07
CA GLU A 59 2.09 -10.42 -0.41
C GLU A 59 0.81 -9.74 0.11
N ILE A 60 0.57 -8.45 -0.20
CA ILE A 60 -0.68 -7.79 0.22
C ILE A 60 -1.82 -8.21 -0.73
N ASP A 61 -2.96 -8.63 -0.20
CA ASP A 61 -4.12 -9.00 -1.01
C ASP A 61 -4.93 -7.76 -1.39
N VAL A 62 -5.16 -6.88 -0.42
CA VAL A 62 -5.87 -5.61 -0.61
C VAL A 62 -5.13 -4.50 0.13
N LEU A 63 -4.74 -3.46 -0.59
CA LEU A 63 -4.16 -2.25 -0.02
C LEU A 63 -5.13 -1.07 -0.20
N ALA A 64 -5.64 -0.54 0.91
CA ALA A 64 -6.39 0.70 0.94
C ALA A 64 -5.45 1.90 0.90
N ILE A 65 -5.71 2.84 0.00
CA ILE A 65 -5.00 4.11 -0.11
C ILE A 65 -5.96 5.25 0.20
N ASN A 66 -5.59 6.09 1.17
CA ASN A 66 -6.31 7.31 1.51
C ASN A 66 -5.46 8.54 1.15
N GLU A 67 -6.12 9.69 0.93
CA GLU A 67 -5.50 10.93 0.46
C GLU A 67 -4.73 10.72 -0.85
N THR A 68 -5.38 10.14 -1.86
CA THR A 68 -4.76 9.91 -3.17
C THR A 68 -4.38 11.22 -3.87
N ARG A 69 -5.15 12.29 -3.64
CA ARG A 69 -5.02 13.61 -4.28
C ARG A 69 -4.88 13.54 -5.80
N MET A 70 -5.73 12.72 -6.40
CA MET A 70 -5.83 12.56 -7.85
C MET A 70 -7.05 13.29 -8.41
N ASP A 71 -6.93 13.72 -9.66
CA ASP A 71 -8.02 14.16 -10.52
C ASP A 71 -7.97 13.38 -11.84
N ASP A 72 -8.91 13.66 -12.73
CA ASP A 72 -9.05 12.95 -14.01
C ASP A 72 -7.91 13.26 -15.00
N SER A 73 -6.97 14.15 -14.66
CA SER A 73 -5.80 14.46 -15.50
C SER A 73 -4.66 13.45 -15.32
N VAL A 74 -4.66 12.65 -14.25
CA VAL A 74 -3.63 11.65 -13.97
C VAL A 74 -3.99 10.34 -14.70
N PRO A 75 -3.18 9.87 -15.67
CA PRO A 75 -3.43 8.60 -16.34
C PRO A 75 -3.33 7.43 -15.38
N ILE A 76 -4.25 6.47 -15.47
CA ILE A 76 -4.27 5.28 -14.58
C ILE A 76 -2.98 4.45 -14.77
N GLU A 77 -2.46 4.40 -15.99
CA GLU A 77 -1.22 3.69 -16.31
C GLU A 77 -0.02 4.26 -15.54
N SER A 78 -0.03 5.56 -15.25
CA SER A 78 1.05 6.21 -14.49
C SER A 78 1.09 5.77 -13.02
N ILE A 79 -0.05 5.32 -12.48
CA ILE A 79 -0.18 4.83 -11.10
C ILE A 79 -0.30 3.30 -10.99
N ALA A 80 -0.23 2.59 -12.11
CA ALA A 80 -0.41 1.15 -12.12
C ALA A 80 0.70 0.44 -11.31
N ILE A 81 0.29 -0.61 -10.60
CA ILE A 81 1.18 -1.53 -9.88
C ILE A 81 0.94 -2.92 -10.47
N GLN A 82 2.01 -3.56 -10.95
CA GLN A 82 1.92 -4.84 -11.61
C GLN A 82 1.30 -5.91 -10.68
N GLY A 83 0.32 -6.65 -11.20
CA GLY A 83 -0.37 -7.70 -10.44
C GLY A 83 -1.51 -7.20 -9.55
N TYR A 84 -1.90 -5.92 -9.66
CA TYR A 84 -3.00 -5.32 -8.91
C TYR A 84 -3.96 -4.55 -9.82
N ASN A 85 -5.24 -4.73 -9.56
CA ASN A 85 -6.34 -3.89 -10.04
C ASN A 85 -6.44 -2.62 -9.19
N TRP A 86 -6.73 -1.50 -9.83
CA TRP A 86 -7.00 -0.23 -9.16
C TRP A 86 -8.48 0.13 -9.25
N ILE A 87 -9.07 0.52 -8.13
CA ILE A 87 -10.37 1.18 -8.07
C ILE A 87 -10.31 2.39 -7.13
N SER A 88 -11.02 3.47 -7.45
CA SER A 88 -11.01 4.67 -6.61
C SER A 88 -12.31 5.45 -6.61
N LYS A 89 -12.44 6.29 -5.59
CA LYS A 89 -13.34 7.44 -5.53
C LYS A 89 -12.44 8.67 -5.44
N ASN A 90 -12.19 9.32 -6.57
CA ASN A 90 -11.38 10.53 -6.64
C ASN A 90 -12.21 11.74 -6.18
N ARG A 91 -11.53 12.79 -5.69
CA ARG A 91 -12.15 14.08 -5.33
C ARG A 91 -11.54 15.22 -6.13
N ASN A 92 -10.35 15.68 -5.73
CA ASN A 92 -9.53 16.65 -6.47
C ASN A 92 -8.10 16.67 -5.89
N ARG A 93 -7.20 17.48 -6.47
CA ARG A 93 -5.81 17.60 -6.02
C ARG A 93 -5.62 18.37 -4.71
N SER A 94 -6.65 19.06 -4.23
CA SER A 94 -6.60 19.87 -3.01
C SER A 94 -6.76 19.05 -1.72
N GLY A 95 -7.13 17.77 -1.83
CA GLY A 95 -7.23 16.85 -0.69
C GLY A 95 -8.23 15.71 -0.91
N GLY A 96 -8.12 14.69 -0.06
CA GLY A 96 -9.00 13.54 -0.06
C GLY A 96 -8.73 12.54 -1.19
N GLY A 97 -9.76 11.77 -1.50
CA GLY A 97 -9.68 10.68 -2.47
C GLY A 97 -9.19 9.40 -1.81
N ILE A 98 -9.85 8.31 -2.19
CA ILE A 98 -9.60 6.97 -1.64
C ILE A 98 -9.57 5.95 -2.76
N GLY A 99 -8.87 4.84 -2.55
CA GLY A 99 -8.86 3.74 -3.49
C GLY A 99 -8.31 2.44 -2.93
N PHE A 100 -8.40 1.39 -3.73
CA PHE A 100 -7.83 0.09 -3.42
C PHE A 100 -6.93 -0.37 -4.56
N PHE A 101 -5.75 -0.86 -4.19
CA PHE A 101 -5.03 -1.85 -5.00
C PHE A 101 -5.45 -3.25 -4.55
N ILE A 102 -5.95 -4.05 -5.47
CA ILE A 102 -6.48 -5.40 -5.21
C ILE A 102 -5.71 -6.39 -6.08
N ARG A 103 -5.09 -7.41 -5.48
CA ARG A 103 -4.32 -8.41 -6.22
C ARG A 103 -5.17 -9.05 -7.33
N ASP A 104 -4.63 -9.19 -8.54
CA ASP A 104 -5.37 -9.64 -9.73
C ASP A 104 -6.04 -11.01 -9.58
N SER A 105 -5.48 -11.87 -8.73
CA SER A 105 -6.03 -13.19 -8.44
C SER A 105 -7.29 -13.17 -7.56
N ILE A 106 -7.73 -12.00 -7.07
CA ILE A 106 -8.86 -11.85 -6.14
C ILE A 106 -10.10 -11.43 -6.90
N ASN A 107 -11.15 -12.24 -6.80
CA ASN A 107 -12.47 -11.87 -7.30
C ASN A 107 -13.15 -10.88 -6.34
N PHE A 108 -13.50 -9.71 -6.85
CA PHE A 108 -14.20 -8.68 -6.09
C PHE A 108 -15.33 -8.03 -6.89
N ARG A 109 -16.26 -7.40 -6.18
CA ARG A 109 -17.31 -6.56 -6.75
C ARG A 109 -17.39 -5.24 -5.98
N PRO A 110 -17.34 -4.07 -6.64
CA PRO A 110 -17.65 -2.79 -6.01
C PRO A 110 -19.09 -2.75 -5.49
N ARG A 111 -19.29 -2.26 -4.26
CA ARG A 111 -20.59 -2.11 -3.61
C ARG A 111 -20.98 -0.64 -3.56
N THR A 112 -21.28 -0.08 -4.72
CA THR A 112 -21.68 1.32 -4.88
C THR A 112 -23.00 1.65 -4.18
N ASP A 113 -23.81 0.62 -3.91
CA ASP A 113 -25.03 0.71 -3.10
C ASP A 113 -24.75 1.02 -1.62
N LEU A 114 -23.51 0.85 -1.16
CA LEU A 114 -23.05 1.22 0.19
C LEU A 114 -22.28 2.55 0.21
N ASN A 115 -22.28 3.29 -0.91
CA ASN A 115 -21.63 4.59 -0.95
C ASN A 115 -22.48 5.63 -0.24
N ASN A 116 -21.84 6.45 0.60
CA ASN A 116 -22.41 7.65 1.17
C ASN A 116 -21.87 8.88 0.40
N HIS A 117 -22.70 9.91 0.24
CA HIS A 117 -22.32 11.18 -0.39
C HIS A 117 -21.58 12.09 0.59
N ASP A 118 -21.91 12.00 1.87
CA ASP A 118 -21.36 12.84 2.94
C ASP A 118 -20.01 12.32 3.47
N ILE A 119 -19.65 11.09 3.10
CA ILE A 119 -18.40 10.44 3.52
C ILE A 119 -17.65 9.95 2.29
N GLU A 120 -16.34 10.16 2.27
CA GLU A 120 -15.48 9.45 1.33
C GLU A 120 -15.41 8.00 1.76
N ILE A 121 -16.27 7.15 1.20
CA ILE A 121 -16.35 5.72 1.48
C ILE A 121 -16.28 4.95 0.17
N LEU A 122 -15.52 3.85 0.18
CA LEU A 122 -15.41 2.91 -0.92
C LEU A 122 -15.47 1.49 -0.35
N THR A 123 -16.42 0.71 -0.83
CA THR A 123 -16.65 -0.66 -0.37
C THR A 123 -16.54 -1.66 -1.52
N ILE A 124 -15.84 -2.76 -1.27
CA ILE A 124 -15.78 -3.93 -2.14
C ILE A 124 -16.28 -5.17 -1.41
N GLN A 125 -16.89 -6.08 -2.16
CA GLN A 125 -17.21 -7.42 -1.71
C GLN A 125 -16.20 -8.40 -2.28
N ILE A 126 -15.48 -9.10 -1.42
CA ILE A 126 -14.55 -10.16 -1.81
C ILE A 126 -15.31 -11.49 -1.88
N SER A 127 -15.10 -12.24 -2.95
CA SER A 127 -15.67 -13.59 -3.13
C SER A 127 -14.55 -14.61 -3.29
N LYS A 128 -14.53 -15.62 -2.43
CA LYS A 128 -13.53 -16.70 -2.46
C LYS A 128 -14.21 -18.06 -2.38
N HIS A 129 -13.66 -19.04 -3.09
CA HIS A 129 -14.16 -20.41 -3.07
C HIS A 129 -14.20 -20.94 -1.63
N ASN A 130 -15.31 -21.58 -1.24
CA ASN A 130 -15.57 -22.12 0.11
C ASN A 130 -15.49 -21.11 1.26
N VAL A 131 -15.59 -19.81 0.99
CA VAL A 131 -15.65 -18.76 2.02
C VAL A 131 -16.89 -17.90 1.78
N LYS A 132 -17.64 -17.61 2.84
CA LYS A 132 -18.75 -16.66 2.75
C LYS A 132 -18.23 -15.31 2.25
N PRO A 133 -18.85 -14.66 1.25
CA PRO A 133 -18.45 -13.35 0.80
C PRO A 133 -18.42 -12.35 1.97
N PHE A 134 -17.44 -11.46 1.96
CA PHE A 134 -17.26 -10.45 3.00
C PHE A 134 -16.93 -9.09 2.38
N LEU A 135 -17.18 -8.02 3.16
CA LEU A 135 -16.96 -6.65 2.72
C LEU A 135 -15.64 -6.11 3.25
N ILE A 136 -14.96 -5.32 2.42
CA ILE A 136 -13.84 -4.47 2.83
C ILE A 136 -14.22 -3.05 2.47
N THR A 137 -14.10 -2.16 3.44
CA THR A 137 -14.45 -0.76 3.31
C THR A 137 -13.27 0.09 3.74
N THR A 138 -12.90 1.06 2.90
CA THR A 138 -12.03 2.17 3.31
C THR A 138 -12.85 3.43 3.31
N TRP A 139 -12.56 4.30 4.27
CA TRP A 139 -13.20 5.60 4.35
C TRP A 139 -12.24 6.65 4.88
N TYR A 140 -12.54 7.89 4.54
CA TYR A 140 -11.82 9.06 5.02
C TYR A 140 -12.82 10.15 5.38
N ARG A 141 -12.62 10.78 6.55
CA ARG A 141 -13.36 11.97 6.97
C ARG A 141 -12.44 13.18 6.83
N PRO A 142 -12.76 14.15 5.96
CA PRO A 142 -12.11 15.44 5.93
C PRO A 142 -12.10 16.12 7.31
N PRO A 143 -11.02 16.82 7.69
CA PRO A 143 -10.86 17.38 9.04
C PRO A 143 -11.93 18.41 9.42
N ASN A 144 -12.57 19.03 8.43
CA ASN A 144 -13.59 20.07 8.63
C ASN A 144 -15.02 19.54 8.65
N ASP A 145 -15.25 18.26 8.39
CA ASP A 145 -16.61 17.70 8.37
C ASP A 145 -17.09 17.42 9.79
N PRO A 146 -18.39 17.59 10.12
CA PRO A 146 -18.92 17.30 11.45
C PRO A 146 -18.69 15.84 11.87
N ILE A 147 -18.49 15.59 13.16
CA ILE A 147 -18.27 14.22 13.69
C ILE A 147 -19.52 13.34 13.56
N ASP A 148 -20.70 13.95 13.50
CA ASP A 148 -21.98 13.28 13.42
C ASP A 148 -22.17 12.49 12.12
N THR A 149 -21.38 12.80 11.08
CA THR A 149 -21.34 12.04 9.82
C THR A 149 -21.00 10.56 10.02
N LEU A 150 -20.35 10.18 11.13
CA LEU A 150 -20.01 8.79 11.45
C LEU A 150 -21.14 7.99 12.11
N ILE A 151 -22.18 8.66 12.61
CA ILE A 151 -23.28 8.00 13.33
C ILE A 151 -24.15 7.20 12.36
N ASP A 152 -24.23 7.61 11.09
CA ASP A 152 -25.07 7.00 10.06
C ASP A 152 -24.54 5.67 9.50
N LEU A 153 -23.31 5.28 9.83
CA LEU A 153 -22.72 3.99 9.42
C LEU A 153 -23.13 2.81 10.32
N ARG A 154 -24.02 3.03 11.32
CA ARG A 154 -24.43 2.03 12.32
C ARG A 154 -25.71 1.25 12.00
N THR A 155 -26.14 1.17 10.74
CA THR A 155 -27.36 0.43 10.37
C THR A 155 -27.09 -0.86 9.61
#